data_AF-A0A7Y4Y7Y3-F1
#
_entry.id   AF-A0A7Y4Y7Y3-F1
#
_cell.length_a   1.000
_cell.length_b   1.000
_cell.length_c   1.000
_cell.angle_alpha   90.00
_cell.angle_beta   90.00
_cell.angle_gamma   90.00
#
_symmetry.space_group_name_H-M   'P 1'
#
loop_
_entity.id
_entity.type
_entity.pdbx_description
1 polymer ?
#
loop_
_entity_poly.entity_id
_entity_poly.type
_entity_poly.pdbx_seq_one_letter_code
_entity_poly.pdbx_strand_id
1 'polypeptide(L)'
;MTKALYNVLVQGHKITSTPLAQQLFAAASKNDFSKTVKLLKQLKTKEDYKQTSEEFKNYRLNGGVRQTLVNGLLNIFSTDEQKQAIRFEFLRMGLQFDGDKWSLSGFDGVSIVTVEPATVWANSNEAIKVPARMVLGNEVSKRLDYTLFENNGKHFLVQTKSITQL
;
A
#
# COMPACT_ATOMS: atom_id res chain seq x y z
N MET A 1 29.95 21.82 -22.96
CA MET A 1 28.49 21.68 -23.14
C MET A 1 28.08 20.23 -22.81
N THR A 2 27.75 19.91 -21.56
CA THR A 2 27.39 18.52 -21.17
C THR A 2 26.34 18.42 -20.06
N LYS A 3 25.90 19.54 -19.46
CA LYS A 3 24.86 19.54 -18.42
C LYS A 3 23.42 19.37 -18.95
N ALA A 4 23.16 19.69 -20.22
CA ALA A 4 21.81 19.61 -20.78
C ALA A 4 21.39 18.18 -21.13
N LEU A 5 22.32 17.31 -21.59
CA LEU A 5 21.99 15.95 -22.00
C LEU A 5 21.67 15.04 -20.80
N TYR A 6 22.33 15.25 -19.65
CA TYR A 6 22.09 14.46 -18.44
C TYR A 6 20.70 14.71 -17.83
N ASN A 7 20.16 15.93 -17.94
CA ASN A 7 18.81 16.24 -17.48
C ASN A 7 17.70 15.63 -18.35
N VAL A 8 17.99 15.24 -19.60
CA VAL A 8 17.00 14.69 -20.53
C VAL A 8 16.89 13.16 -20.40
N LEU A 9 17.97 12.46 -20.07
CA LEU A 9 17.97 11.00 -19.89
C LEU A 9 17.48 10.55 -18.50
N VAL A 10 17.45 11.45 -17.51
CA VAL A 10 16.88 11.20 -16.16
C VAL A 10 15.37 11.51 -16.10
N GLN A 11 14.73 11.81 -17.24
CA GLN A 11 13.26 11.89 -17.34
C GLN A 11 12.59 10.52 -17.42
N GLY A 12 13.08 9.55 -16.66
CA GLY A 12 12.27 8.41 -16.26
C GLY A 12 11.15 8.95 -15.38
N HIS A 13 9.98 9.25 -15.95
CA HIS A 13 8.73 9.64 -15.29
C HIS A 13 8.95 10.25 -13.89
N LYS A 14 9.53 11.46 -13.82
CA LYS A 14 9.41 12.26 -12.60
C LYS A 14 7.94 12.59 -12.45
N ILE A 15 7.23 11.83 -11.63
CA ILE A 15 5.90 12.19 -11.18
C ILE A 15 6.08 13.50 -10.43
N THR A 16 5.66 14.59 -11.04
CA THR A 16 5.52 15.86 -10.34
C THR A 16 4.45 15.64 -9.27
N SER A 17 4.85 15.62 -8.00
CA SER A 17 3.99 15.30 -6.86
C SER A 17 2.77 16.22 -6.77
N THR A 18 2.92 17.49 -7.18
CA THR A 18 1.87 18.51 -7.18
C THR A 18 0.67 18.16 -8.09
N PRO A 19 0.85 17.89 -9.39
CA PRO A 19 -0.24 17.39 -10.23
C PRO A 19 -0.91 16.12 -9.73
N LEU A 20 -0.16 15.17 -9.14
CA LEU A 20 -0.74 13.90 -8.74
C LEU A 20 -1.58 14.03 -7.46
N ALA A 21 -1.11 14.80 -6.48
CA ALA A 21 -1.85 15.09 -5.25
C ALA A 21 -3.17 15.81 -5.55
N GLN A 22 -3.13 16.82 -6.43
CA GLN A 22 -4.32 17.54 -6.86
C GLN A 22 -5.31 16.63 -7.60
N GLN A 23 -4.81 15.75 -8.48
CA GLN A 23 -5.66 14.79 -9.20
C GLN A 23 -6.29 13.75 -8.27
N LEU A 24 -5.55 13.25 -7.28
CA LEU A 24 -6.06 12.35 -6.25
C LEU A 24 -7.14 13.04 -5.43
N PHE A 25 -6.90 14.29 -5.00
CA PHE A 25 -7.89 15.10 -4.30
C PHE A 25 -9.15 15.31 -5.13
N ALA A 26 -9.02 15.67 -6.41
CA ALA A 26 -10.15 15.89 -7.30
C ALA A 26 -10.95 14.61 -7.56
N ALA A 27 -10.28 13.46 -7.70
CA ALA A 27 -10.93 12.16 -7.88
C ALA A 27 -11.68 11.74 -6.60
N ALA A 28 -11.03 11.84 -5.44
CA ALA A 28 -11.64 11.53 -4.15
C ALA A 28 -12.84 12.44 -3.83
N SER A 29 -12.73 13.74 -4.11
CA SER A 29 -13.83 14.70 -3.90
C SER A 29 -15.07 14.39 -4.74
N LYS A 30 -14.89 13.70 -5.87
CA LYS A 30 -15.97 13.24 -6.76
C LYS A 30 -16.40 11.81 -6.48
N ASN A 31 -15.87 11.16 -5.44
CA ASN A 31 -16.04 9.73 -5.17
C ASN A 31 -15.68 8.82 -6.37
N ASP A 32 -14.73 9.26 -7.21
CA ASP A 32 -14.28 8.52 -8.39
C ASP A 32 -13.22 7.48 -7.98
N PHE A 33 -13.69 6.32 -7.55
CA PHE A 33 -12.86 5.22 -7.07
C PHE A 33 -11.92 4.69 -8.16
N SER A 34 -12.44 4.47 -9.37
CA SER A 34 -11.68 3.93 -10.50
C SER A 34 -10.48 4.81 -10.85
N LYS A 35 -10.72 6.13 -10.95
CA LYS A 35 -9.65 7.09 -11.18
C LYS A 35 -8.68 7.18 -10.01
N THR A 36 -9.17 7.13 -8.78
CA THR A 36 -8.32 7.15 -7.59
C THR A 36 -7.33 5.99 -7.59
N VAL A 37 -7.79 4.76 -7.83
CA VAL A 37 -6.91 3.58 -7.90
C VAL A 37 -5.92 3.71 -9.06
N LYS A 38 -6.36 4.19 -10.23
CA LYS A 38 -5.46 4.42 -11.38
C LYS A 38 -4.35 5.43 -11.06
N LEU A 39 -4.65 6.47 -10.28
CA LEU A 39 -3.67 7.47 -9.84
C LEU A 39 -2.74 6.93 -8.76
N LEU A 40 -3.26 6.17 -7.79
CA LEU A 40 -2.45 5.50 -6.77
C LEU A 40 -1.43 4.54 -7.40
N LYS A 41 -1.81 3.81 -8.45
CA LYS A 41 -0.89 2.94 -9.22
C LYS A 41 0.29 3.67 -9.85
N GLN A 42 0.21 4.99 -10.01
CA GLN A 42 1.33 5.77 -10.52
C GLN A 42 2.40 5.97 -9.47
N LEU A 43 2.06 6.02 -8.18
CA LEU A 43 3.03 6.10 -7.08
C LEU A 43 3.78 4.76 -6.99
N LYS A 44 5.07 4.74 -7.32
CA LYS A 44 5.85 3.48 -7.37
C LYS A 44 6.71 3.27 -6.15
N THR A 45 7.11 4.35 -5.49
CA THR A 45 8.11 4.30 -4.42
C THR A 45 7.61 4.97 -3.14
N LYS A 46 8.30 4.68 -2.04
CA LYS A 46 8.12 5.37 -0.75
C LYS A 46 8.26 6.90 -0.90
N GLU A 47 9.18 7.34 -1.75
CA GLU A 47 9.43 8.76 -2.00
C GLU A 47 8.30 9.42 -2.80
N ASP A 48 7.77 8.74 -3.84
CA ASP A 48 6.60 9.25 -4.58
C ASP A 48 5.42 9.46 -3.63
N TYR A 49 5.13 8.45 -2.80
CA TYR A 49 4.08 8.56 -1.79
C TYR A 49 4.33 9.71 -0.84
N LYS A 50 5.56 9.84 -0.30
CA LYS A 50 5.90 10.88 0.68
C LYS A 50 5.63 12.25 0.10
N GLN A 51 6.15 12.54 -1.09
CA GLN A 51 5.97 13.84 -1.74
C GLN A 51 4.51 14.13 -2.06
N THR A 52 3.77 13.16 -2.61
CA THR A 52 2.34 13.32 -2.91
C THR A 52 1.50 13.46 -1.65
N SER A 53 1.81 12.72 -0.58
CA SER A 53 1.09 12.77 0.69
C SER A 53 1.31 14.11 1.41
N GLU A 54 2.53 14.66 1.40
CA GLU A 54 2.79 16.00 1.96
C GLU A 54 2.00 17.08 1.23
N GLU A 55 1.98 17.05 -0.10
CA GLU A 55 1.17 17.97 -0.88
C GLU A 55 -0.34 17.76 -0.66
N PHE A 56 -0.78 16.50 -0.56
CA PHE A 56 -2.19 16.17 -0.39
C PHE A 56 -2.78 16.77 0.90
N LYS A 57 -1.99 16.86 1.98
CA LYS A 57 -2.42 17.44 3.27
C LYS A 57 -2.85 18.91 3.17
N ASN A 58 -2.44 19.62 2.11
CA ASN A 58 -2.82 21.00 1.89
C ASN A 58 -4.29 21.14 1.47
N TYR A 59 -4.88 20.10 0.88
CA TYR A 59 -6.28 20.07 0.46
C TYR A 59 -7.21 19.69 1.60
N ARG A 60 -8.49 20.07 1.45
CA ARG A 60 -9.55 19.85 2.43
C ARG A 60 -10.59 18.90 1.85
N LEU A 61 -10.71 17.72 2.45
CA LEU A 61 -11.59 16.64 2.02
C LEU A 61 -12.66 16.40 3.09
N ASN A 62 -13.76 15.71 2.73
CA ASN A 62 -14.78 15.24 3.67
C ASN A 62 -15.28 16.32 4.67
N GLY A 63 -15.95 17.37 4.15
CA GLY A 63 -16.49 18.44 4.98
C GLY A 63 -15.48 19.51 5.41
N GLY A 64 -14.30 19.56 4.79
CA GLY A 64 -13.34 20.66 4.98
C GLY A 64 -12.10 20.32 5.81
N VAL A 65 -11.90 19.05 6.15
CA VAL A 65 -10.82 18.60 7.04
C VAL A 65 -9.55 18.30 6.25
N ARG A 66 -8.40 18.76 6.76
CA ARG A 66 -7.08 18.37 6.24
C ARG A 66 -6.71 16.99 6.76
N GLN A 67 -6.33 16.09 5.86
CA GLN A 67 -6.02 14.71 6.20
C GLN A 67 -4.80 14.24 5.41
N THR A 68 -4.12 13.21 5.92
CA THR A 68 -3.09 12.49 5.15
C THR A 68 -3.75 11.81 3.94
N LEU A 69 -2.96 11.52 2.91
CA LEU A 69 -3.47 10.80 1.73
C LEU A 69 -4.19 9.51 2.12
N VAL A 70 -3.60 8.71 3.02
CA VAL A 70 -4.20 7.46 3.51
C VAL A 70 -5.56 7.69 4.16
N ASN A 71 -5.62 8.58 5.15
CA ASN A 71 -6.86 8.82 5.89
C ASN A 71 -7.93 9.45 4.99
N GLY A 72 -7.54 10.39 4.12
CA GLY A 72 -8.44 11.01 3.17
C GLY A 72 -9.12 9.99 2.27
N LEU A 73 -8.35 9.09 1.66
CA LEU A 73 -8.91 8.08 0.77
C LEU A 73 -9.74 7.02 1.52
N LEU A 74 -9.27 6.52 2.66
CA LEU A 74 -9.99 5.48 3.43
C LEU A 74 -11.26 6.00 4.11
N ASN A 75 -11.38 7.30 4.34
CA ASN A 75 -12.61 7.92 4.85
C ASN A 75 -13.65 8.15 3.75
N ILE A 76 -13.22 8.49 2.53
CA ILE A 76 -14.12 8.69 1.39
C ILE A 76 -14.66 7.35 0.87
N PHE A 77 -13.77 6.38 0.67
CA PHE A 77 -14.13 5.09 0.12
C PHE A 77 -14.40 4.10 1.26
N SER A 78 -15.68 3.95 1.61
CA SER A 78 -16.10 3.31 2.84
C SER A 78 -16.29 1.79 2.76
N THR A 79 -16.55 1.25 1.58
CA THR A 79 -16.79 -0.20 1.37
C THR A 79 -15.52 -1.02 1.60
N ASP A 80 -15.68 -2.26 2.05
CA ASP A 80 -14.55 -3.12 2.39
C ASP A 80 -13.68 -3.42 1.18
N GLU A 81 -14.29 -3.69 0.01
CA GLU A 81 -13.55 -3.94 -1.23
C GLU A 81 -12.73 -2.71 -1.67
N GLN A 82 -13.30 -1.51 -1.55
CA GLN A 82 -12.58 -0.29 -1.92
C GLN A 82 -11.43 0.00 -0.95
N LYS A 83 -11.67 -0.11 0.36
CA LYS A 83 -10.63 0.05 1.38
C LYS A 83 -9.51 -0.95 1.15
N GLN A 84 -9.85 -2.20 0.91
CA GLN A 84 -8.87 -3.26 0.65
C GLN A 84 -8.01 -2.92 -0.58
N ALA A 85 -8.62 -2.52 -1.69
CA ALA A 85 -7.88 -2.11 -2.89
C ALA A 85 -6.97 -0.89 -2.65
N ILE A 86 -7.41 0.09 -1.87
CA ILE A 86 -6.59 1.27 -1.53
C ILE A 86 -5.40 0.87 -0.63
N ARG A 87 -5.64 0.03 0.38
CA ARG A 87 -4.60 -0.51 1.27
C ARG A 87 -3.55 -1.28 0.47
N PHE A 88 -3.96 -2.05 -0.53
CA PHE A 88 -3.05 -2.74 -1.44
C PHE A 88 -2.09 -1.81 -2.15
N GLU A 89 -2.58 -0.68 -2.66
CA GLU A 89 -1.72 0.28 -3.33
C GLU A 89 -0.71 0.91 -2.36
N PHE A 90 -1.12 1.21 -1.12
CA PHE A 90 -0.19 1.74 -0.12
C PHE A 90 0.90 0.73 0.25
N LEU A 91 0.55 -0.55 0.39
CA LEU A 91 1.53 -1.62 0.62
C LEU A 91 2.50 -1.77 -0.54
N ARG A 92 1.99 -1.74 -1.79
CA ARG A 92 2.83 -1.77 -3.00
C ARG A 92 3.83 -0.61 -3.05
N MET A 93 3.50 0.55 -2.48
CA MET A 93 4.42 1.70 -2.37
C MET A 93 5.43 1.55 -1.21
N GLY A 94 5.30 0.52 -0.39
CA GLY A 94 6.15 0.27 0.77
C GLY A 94 5.69 0.93 2.07
N LEU A 95 4.42 1.38 2.15
CA LEU A 95 3.83 1.73 3.44
C LEU A 95 3.42 0.45 4.15
N GLN A 96 3.45 0.46 5.47
CA GLN A 96 3.04 -0.66 6.29
C GLN A 96 2.02 -0.21 7.32
N PHE A 97 1.18 -1.14 7.76
CA PHE A 97 0.19 -0.92 8.79
C PHE A 97 0.58 -1.73 10.03
N ASP A 98 0.79 -1.07 11.16
CA ASP A 98 1.20 -1.70 12.43
C ASP A 98 0.01 -2.17 13.30
N GLY A 99 -1.21 -2.12 12.75
CA GLY A 99 -2.46 -2.37 13.47
C GLY A 99 -3.20 -1.10 13.89
N ASP A 100 -2.53 0.05 13.95
CA ASP A 100 -3.11 1.35 14.31
C ASP A 100 -2.81 2.41 13.24
N LYS A 101 -1.59 2.45 12.71
CA LYS A 101 -1.08 3.52 11.85
C LYS A 101 -0.39 3.00 10.61
N TRP A 102 -0.47 3.82 9.55
CA TRP A 102 0.29 3.64 8.33
C TRP A 102 1.61 4.38 8.41
N SER A 103 2.73 3.69 8.20
CA SER A 103 4.08 4.26 8.30
C SER A 103 4.95 3.86 7.11
N LEU A 104 5.99 4.65 6.85
CA LEU A 104 7.07 4.31 5.91
C LEU A 104 8.22 3.53 6.59
N SER A 105 8.21 3.53 7.92
CA SER A 105 9.18 2.90 8.82
C SER A 105 8.47 1.81 9.62
N GLY A 106 8.94 0.57 9.55
CA GLY A 106 8.31 -0.50 10.34
C GLY A 106 9.01 -1.83 10.23
N PHE A 107 9.20 -2.34 9.02
CA PHE A 107 9.76 -3.67 8.80
C PHE A 107 10.47 -3.69 7.44
N ASP A 108 11.77 -3.95 7.41
CA ASP A 108 12.55 -4.10 6.15
C ASP A 108 12.23 -5.42 5.40
N GLY A 109 11.08 -6.03 5.67
CA GLY A 109 10.65 -7.30 5.09
C GLY A 109 9.77 -7.14 3.86
N VAL A 110 9.75 -8.18 3.02
CA VAL A 110 8.91 -8.24 1.82
C VAL A 110 7.49 -8.61 2.22
N SER A 111 6.53 -7.72 1.98
CA SER A 111 5.14 -8.00 2.31
C SER A 111 4.56 -9.10 1.41
N ILE A 112 3.77 -10.00 2.00
CA ILE A 112 3.13 -11.11 1.30
C ILE A 112 1.60 -10.96 1.29
N VAL A 113 0.99 -11.34 0.17
CA VAL A 113 -0.46 -11.34 -0.06
C VAL A 113 -0.94 -12.70 -0.53
N THR A 114 -2.12 -13.13 -0.08
CA THR A 114 -2.76 -14.35 -0.58
C THR A 114 -3.26 -14.20 -2.02
N VAL A 115 -2.98 -15.19 -2.87
CA VAL A 115 -3.50 -15.25 -4.26
C VAL A 115 -4.83 -16.01 -4.34
N GLU A 116 -5.09 -16.86 -3.36
CA GLU A 116 -6.29 -17.68 -3.18
C GLU A 116 -6.68 -17.72 -1.69
N PRO A 117 -7.91 -18.13 -1.30
CA PRO A 117 -8.23 -18.34 0.10
C PRO A 117 -7.24 -19.32 0.74
N ALA A 118 -6.67 -18.94 1.88
CA ALA A 118 -5.58 -19.67 2.51
C ALA A 118 -5.84 -19.89 4.01
N THR A 119 -5.04 -20.78 4.59
CA THR A 119 -5.01 -21.01 6.04
C THR A 119 -3.69 -20.49 6.60
N VAL A 120 -3.80 -19.60 7.57
CA VAL A 120 -2.69 -19.07 8.36
C VAL A 120 -2.62 -19.81 9.68
N TRP A 121 -1.46 -20.31 10.05
CA TRP A 121 -1.25 -21.03 11.30
C TRP A 121 -0.51 -20.16 12.31
N ALA A 122 -1.12 -19.90 13.45
CA ALA A 122 -0.47 -19.20 14.58
C ALA A 122 0.38 -20.17 15.41
N ASN A 123 -0.04 -21.43 15.49
CA ASN A 123 0.68 -22.55 16.11
C ASN A 123 0.11 -23.88 15.58
N SER A 124 0.52 -25.02 16.15
CA SER A 124 0.05 -26.34 15.70
C SER A 124 -1.45 -26.59 15.85
N ASN A 125 -2.11 -25.83 16.74
CA ASN A 125 -3.51 -26.07 17.14
C ASN A 125 -4.44 -24.92 16.75
N GLU A 126 -3.89 -23.80 16.28
CA GLU A 126 -4.64 -22.58 15.99
C GLU A 126 -4.38 -22.13 14.55
N ALA A 127 -5.47 -22.11 13.78
CA ALA A 127 -5.46 -21.77 12.37
C ALA A 127 -6.59 -20.78 12.03
N ILE A 128 -6.29 -19.83 11.16
CA ILE A 128 -7.17 -18.74 10.74
C ILE A 128 -7.36 -18.84 9.23
N LYS A 129 -8.62 -18.89 8.78
CA LYS A 129 -8.94 -18.80 7.35
C LYS A 129 -8.89 -17.35 6.90
N VAL A 130 -8.15 -17.11 5.83
CA VAL A 130 -8.00 -15.78 5.23
C VAL A 130 -8.50 -15.82 3.79
N PRO A 131 -9.21 -14.78 3.31
CA PRO A 131 -9.66 -14.72 1.93
C PRO A 131 -8.48 -14.53 0.97
N ALA A 132 -8.74 -14.69 -0.33
CA ALA A 132 -7.82 -14.25 -1.37
C ALA A 132 -7.63 -12.73 -1.29
N ARG A 133 -6.49 -12.24 -1.79
CA ARG A 133 -6.11 -10.83 -1.75
C ARG A 133 -6.13 -10.30 -0.32
N MET A 134 -5.60 -11.05 0.65
CA MET A 134 -5.37 -10.56 2.00
C MET A 134 -3.88 -10.41 2.24
N VAL A 135 -3.50 -9.25 2.76
CA VAL A 135 -2.10 -8.97 3.14
C VAL A 135 -1.87 -9.62 4.48
N LEU A 136 -0.88 -10.50 4.54
CA LEU A 136 -0.65 -11.29 5.74
C LEU A 136 0.39 -10.67 6.65
N GLY A 137 1.40 -9.99 6.11
CA GLY A 137 2.53 -9.47 6.87
C GLY A 137 3.81 -9.54 6.04
N ASN A 138 4.96 -9.57 6.71
CA ASN A 138 6.26 -9.59 6.05
C ASN A 138 6.89 -10.98 6.10
N GLU A 139 7.41 -11.45 4.98
CA GLU A 139 8.16 -12.69 4.91
C GLU A 139 9.41 -12.61 5.79
N VAL A 140 9.56 -13.62 6.66
CA VAL A 140 10.74 -13.81 7.52
C VAL A 140 11.64 -14.90 6.93
N SER A 141 11.07 -16.03 6.55
CA SER A 141 11.81 -17.13 5.92
C SER A 141 10.89 -18.09 5.17
N LYS A 142 11.47 -18.89 4.27
CA LYS A 142 10.80 -19.99 3.58
C LYS A 142 11.43 -21.31 3.94
N ARG A 143 10.62 -22.32 4.24
CA ARG A 143 11.08 -23.69 4.48
C ARG A 143 10.06 -24.69 3.97
N LEU A 144 10.49 -25.60 3.09
CA LEU A 144 9.61 -26.54 2.39
C LEU A 144 8.46 -25.78 1.69
N ASP A 145 7.22 -26.23 1.88
CA ASP A 145 6.03 -25.66 1.28
C ASP A 145 5.43 -24.51 2.10
N TYR A 146 6.13 -24.02 3.12
CA TYR A 146 5.63 -22.99 4.05
C TYR A 146 6.51 -21.75 4.07
N THR A 147 5.84 -20.61 4.19
CA THR A 147 6.44 -19.31 4.43
C THR A 147 6.14 -18.89 5.86
N LEU A 148 7.19 -18.62 6.63
CA LEU A 148 7.11 -17.93 7.92
C LEU A 148 7.02 -16.44 7.65
N PHE A 149 6.00 -15.80 8.22
CA PHE A 149 5.83 -14.36 8.13
C PHE A 149 5.53 -13.77 9.49
N GLU A 150 5.81 -12.48 9.63
CA GLU A 150 5.56 -11.71 10.83
C GLU A 150 4.46 -10.69 10.58
N ASN A 151 3.55 -10.56 11.54
CA ASN A 151 2.48 -9.57 11.58
C ASN A 151 2.29 -9.11 13.03
N ASN A 152 2.49 -7.81 13.26
CA ASN A 152 2.34 -7.15 14.56
C ASN A 152 3.16 -7.82 15.69
N GLY A 153 4.41 -8.16 15.40
CA GLY A 153 5.37 -8.80 16.29
C GLY A 153 5.14 -10.30 16.51
N LYS A 154 4.12 -10.89 15.85
CA LYS A 154 3.80 -12.32 15.96
C LYS A 154 4.16 -13.05 14.68
N HIS A 155 4.57 -14.30 14.83
CA HIS A 155 4.96 -15.15 13.71
C HIS A 155 3.85 -16.13 13.34
N PHE A 156 3.69 -16.35 12.05
CA PHE A 156 2.67 -17.21 11.48
C PHE A 156 3.22 -17.99 10.29
N LEU A 157 2.58 -19.11 9.96
CA LEU A 157 2.89 -19.92 8.79
C LEU A 157 1.75 -19.89 7.78
N VAL A 158 2.09 -19.84 6.49
CA VAL A 158 1.15 -19.99 5.38
C VAL A 158 1.79 -20.87 4.30
N GLN A 159 0.97 -21.58 3.52
CA GLN A 159 1.48 -22.33 2.37
C GLN A 159 2.03 -21.36 1.31
N THR A 160 3.28 -21.57 0.90
CA THR A 160 4.02 -20.71 -0.04
C THR A 160 3.30 -20.58 -1.38
N LYS A 161 2.64 -21.65 -1.85
CA LYS A 161 1.88 -21.62 -3.12
C LYS A 161 0.67 -20.67 -3.11
N SER A 162 0.13 -20.37 -1.92
CA SER A 162 -1.08 -19.58 -1.77
C SER A 162 -0.78 -18.09 -1.57
N ILE A 163 0.48 -17.67 -1.71
CA ILE A 163 0.91 -16.29 -1.55
C ILE A 163 1.77 -15.79 -2.73
N THR A 164 1.88 -14.47 -2.83
CA THR A 164 2.90 -13.78 -3.64
C THR A 164 3.50 -12.63 -2.83
N GLN A 165 4.72 -12.23 -3.19
CA GLN A 165 5.36 -11.02 -2.69
C GLN A 165 4.79 -9.79 -3.41
N LEU A 166 4.80 -8.63 -2.73
CA LEU A 166 4.39 -7.32 -3.27
C LEU A 166 5.58 -6.48 -3.74
#